data_AF-A0A6L4A212-F1
#
_entry.id   AF-A0A6L4A212-F1
#
_cell.length_a   1.000
_cell.length_b   1.000
_cell.length_c   1.000
_cell.angle_alpha   90.00
_cell.angle_beta   90.00
_cell.angle_gamma   90.00
#
_symmetry.space_group_name_H-M   'P 1'
#
loop_
_entity.id
_entity.type
_entity.pdbx_description
1 polymer ?
#
loop_
_entity_poly.entity_id
_entity_poly.type
_entity_poly.pdbx_seq_one_letter_code
_entity_poly.pdbx_strand_id
1 'polypeptide(L)' 'MQIFISNITQDTLPLARRIKYQLETQGYRVWLDNDHAAGDTDESESLQNLAASHCILVMLAADEERKTV' A
#
# COMPACT_ATOMS: atom_id res chain seq x y z
N MET A 1 -13.08 10.74 1.98
CA MET A 1 -12.93 9.52 1.16
C MET A 1 -11.81 8.68 1.75
N GLN A 2 -11.98 7.35 1.82
CA GLN A 2 -10.99 6.42 2.35
C GLN A 2 -10.27 5.71 1.19
N ILE A 3 -8.95 5.64 1.25
CA ILE A 3 -8.10 5.07 0.19
C ILE A 3 -7.25 3.95 0.79
N PHE A 4 -7.19 2.81 0.12
CA PHE A 4 -6.29 1.72 0.45
C PHE A 4 -5.16 1.64 -0.57
N ILE A 5 -3.91 1.59 -0.14
CA ILE A 5 -2.74 1.36 -0.98
C ILE A 5 -2.26 -0.07 -0.74
N SER A 6 -2.46 -0.93 -1.73
CA SER A 6 -1.86 -2.26 -1.76
C SER A 6 -0.47 -2.17 -2.37
N ASN A 7 0.54 -2.47 -1.56
CA ASN A 7 1.94 -2.44 -1.95
C ASN A 7 2.50 -3.86 -2.04
N ILE A 8 2.95 -4.26 -3.22
CA ILE A 8 3.32 -5.65 -3.52
C ILE A 8 4.80 -5.92 -3.26
N THR A 9 5.67 -4.90 -3.28
CA THR A 9 7.13 -5.08 -3.17
C THR A 9 7.79 -4.08 -2.21
N GLN A 10 8.96 -4.42 -1.68
CA GLN A 10 9.79 -3.50 -0.89
C GLN A 10 10.27 -2.31 -1.75
N ASP A 11 10.52 -2.53 -3.04
CA ASP A 11 11.01 -1.50 -3.96
C ASP A 11 10.01 -0.36 -4.17
N THR A 12 8.72 -0.69 -4.15
CA THR A 12 7.63 0.30 -4.27
C THR A 12 7.26 0.98 -2.96
N LEU A 13 7.76 0.50 -1.81
CA LEU A 13 7.40 1.02 -0.49
C LEU A 13 7.75 2.51 -0.29
N PRO A 14 8.92 3.04 -0.73
CA PRO A 14 9.24 4.46 -0.61
C PRO A 14 8.26 5.34 -1.41
N LEU A 15 7.87 4.90 -2.60
CA LEU A 15 6.88 5.59 -3.42
C LEU A 15 5.48 5.50 -2.78
N ALA A 16 5.09 4.34 -2.26
CA ALA A 16 3.82 4.13 -1.56
C ALA A 16 3.66 5.08 -0.37
N ARG A 17 4.70 5.21 0.47
CA ARG A 17 4.72 6.14 1.61
C ARG A 17 4.61 7.60 1.16
N ARG A 18 5.26 7.96 0.07
CA ARG A 18 5.18 9.33 -0.48
C ARG A 18 3.79 9.65 -1.03
N ILE A 19 3.15 8.69 -1.72
CA ILE A 19 1.77 8.82 -2.19
C ILE A 19 0.83 8.96 -0.99
N LYS A 20 0.98 8.10 0.03
CA LYS A 20 0.21 8.18 1.28
C LYS A 20 0.27 9.59 1.88
N TYR A 21 1.48 10.11 2.11
CA TYR A 21 1.68 11.44 2.68
C TYR A 21 1.00 12.54 1.85
N GLN A 22 1.12 12.50 0.52
CA GLN A 22 0.50 13.50 -0.36
C GLN A 22 -1.03 13.44 -0.37
N LEU A 23 -1.62 12.26 -0.22
CA LEU A 23 -3.07 12.10 -0.13
C LEU A 23 -3.58 12.54 1.25
N GLU A 24 -2.86 12.23 2.31
CA GLU A 24 -3.20 12.67 3.66
C GLU A 24 -3.16 14.20 3.81
N THR A 25 -2.18 14.88 3.19
CA THR A 25 -2.11 16.35 3.18
C THR A 25 -3.26 17.00 2.40
N GLN A 26 -3.92 16.25 1.51
CA GLN A 26 -5.14 16.66 0.81
C GLN A 26 -6.43 16.33 1.59
N GLY A 27 -6.31 15.77 2.80
CA GLY A 27 -7.45 15.44 3.66
C GLY A 27 -8.06 14.06 3.43
N TYR A 28 -7.41 13.19 2.64
CA TYR A 28 -7.83 11.80 2.50
C TYR A 28 -7.39 10.96 3.71
N ARG A 29 -8.18 9.95 4.07
CA ARG A 29 -7.75 8.91 5.02
C ARG A 29 -7.14 7.78 4.22
N VAL A 30 -5.88 7.43 4.50
CA VAL A 30 -5.13 6.49 3.68
C VAL A 30 -4.55 5.36 4.51
N TRP A 31 -4.86 4.13 4.11
CA TRP A 31 -4.31 2.90 4.68
C TRP A 31 -3.26 2.34 3.72
N LEU A 32 -2.14 1.88 4.26
CA LEU A 32 -1.07 1.25 3.49
C LEU A 32 -0.87 -0.17 4.04
N ASP A 33 -0.97 -1.16 3.17
CA ASP A 33 -0.98 -2.60 3.51
C ASP A 33 0.27 -3.11 4.25
N ASN A 34 1.34 -2.32 4.31
CA ASN A 34 2.62 -2.66 4.94
C ASN A 34 3.15 -1.53 5.85
N ASP A 35 2.27 -0.71 6.43
CA ASP A 35 2.71 0.46 7.21
C ASP A 35 3.32 0.11 8.58
N HIS A 36 3.13 -1.13 9.04
CA HIS A 36 3.72 -1.60 10.29
C HIS A 36 5.21 -1.88 10.13
N ALA A 37 6.02 -1.04 10.78
CA ALA A 37 7.43 -1.32 10.99
C ALA A 37 7.59 -2.62 11.80
N ALA A 38 8.00 -3.69 11.13
CA ALA A 38 8.55 -4.92 11.74
C ALA A 38 7.61 -5.76 12.64
N GLY A 39 6.29 -5.71 12.43
CA GLY A 39 5.34 -6.63 13.07
C GLY A 39 4.37 -7.18 12.03
N ASP A 40 3.98 -8.46 12.18
CA ASP A 40 2.93 -9.09 11.38
C ASP A 40 1.78 -8.11 11.18
N THR A 41 1.51 -7.77 9.92
CA THR A 41 0.30 -7.04 9.60
C THR A 41 -0.84 -8.01 9.87
N ASP A 42 -1.73 -7.68 10.80
CA ASP A 42 -2.92 -8.49 11.03
C ASP A 42 -3.74 -8.47 9.73
N GLU A 43 -3.74 -9.58 9.00
CA GLU A 43 -4.47 -9.73 7.74
C GLU A 43 -5.94 -9.33 7.91
N SER A 44 -6.50 -9.52 9.11
CA SER A 44 -7.87 -9.12 9.46
C SER A 44 -8.06 -7.61 9.42
N GLU A 45 -7.07 -6.83 9.89
CA GLU A 45 -7.11 -5.37 9.87
C GLU A 45 -6.95 -4.85 8.44
N SER A 46 -6.02 -5.40 7.66
CA SER A 46 -5.86 -5.08 6.24
C SER A 46 -7.14 -5.34 5.45
N LEU A 47 -7.81 -6.48 5.67
CA LEU A 47 -9.09 -6.81 5.03
C LEU A 47 -10.22 -5.86 5.44
N GLN A 48 -10.28 -5.45 6.70
CA GLN A 48 -11.25 -4.45 7.16
C GLN A 48 -11.01 -3.08 6.52
N ASN A 49 -9.76 -2.64 6.46
CA ASN A 49 -9.37 -1.38 5.84
C ASN A 49 -9.63 -1.38 4.32
N LEU A 50 -9.40 -2.52 3.65
CA LEU A 50 -9.75 -2.73 2.26
C LEU A 50 -11.27 -2.61 2.05
N ALA A 51 -12.07 -3.30 2.86
CA ALA A 51 -13.52 -3.30 2.75
C ALA A 51 -14.15 -1.92 3.02
N ALA A 52 -13.54 -1.12 3.91
CA ALA A 52 -13.99 0.25 4.23
C ALA A 52 -13.56 1.30 3.18
N SER A 53 -12.64 0.95 2.28
CA SER A 53 -12.05 1.89 1.33
C SER A 53 -12.93 2.10 0.10
N HIS A 54 -12.98 3.35 -0.35
CA HIS A 54 -13.77 3.77 -1.51
C HIS A 54 -12.95 3.72 -2.80
N CYS A 55 -11.62 3.72 -2.65
CA CYS A 55 -10.66 3.68 -3.74
C CYS A 55 -9.50 2.78 -3.33
N ILE A 56 -9.04 1.94 -4.26
CA ILE A 56 -7.93 1.03 -4.05
C ILE A 56 -6.86 1.39 -5.07
N LEU A 57 -5.67 1.70 -4.58
CA LEU A 57 -4.46 1.93 -5.37
C LEU A 57 -3.59 0.69 -5.29
N VAL A 58 -3.43 -0.01 -6.41
CA VAL A 58 -2.55 -1.19 -6.51
C VAL A 58 -1.24 -0.78 -7.15
N MET A 59 -0.13 -0.99 -6.42
CA MET A 59 1.20 -0.68 -6.92
C MET A 59 1.82 -1.91 -7.57
N LEU A 60 2.08 -1.81 -8.87
CA LEU A 60 2.75 -2.84 -9.67
C LEU A 60 4.18 -2.38 -9.98
N ALA A 61 5.17 -3.13 -9.54
CA ALA A 61 6.54 -3.02 -10.02
C ALA A 61 6.82 -4.11 -11.06
N ALA A 62 7.68 -3.79 -12.02
CA ALA A 62 8.29 -4.83 -12.85
C ALA A 62 9.21 -5.65 -11.95
N ASP A 63 9.02 -6.96 -11.94
CA ASP A 63 9.97 -7.90 -11.35
C ASP A 63 11.15 -8.04 -12.32
N GLU A 64 12.35 -7.59 -11.94
CA GLU A 64 13.54 -7.73 -12.79
C GLU A 64 14.06 -9.19 -12.85
N GLU A 65 13.49 -10.14 -12.09
CA GLU A 65 13.87 -11.54 -12.18
C GLU A 65 13.10 -12.33 -13.26
N ARG A 66 13.37 -12.00 -14.53
CA ARG A 66 13.37 -13.03 -15.60
C ARG A 66 14.58 -12.88 -16.51
N LYS A 67 15.79 -13.05 -15.95
CA LYS A 67 16.90 -13.60 -16.74
C LYS A 67 16.67 -15.10 -16.87
N THR A 68 15.94 -15.48 -17.92
CA THR A 68 15.95 -16.86 -18.42
C THR A 68 17.37 -17.14 -18.91
N VAL A 69 18.10 -17.97 -18.15
CA VAL A 69 19.33 -18.63 -18.61
C VAL A 69 18.94 -19.95 -19.26
#